data_AF-A0A1H9N3G5-F1
#
_entry.id   AF-A0A1H9N3G5-F1
#
_cell.length_a   1.000
_cell.length_b   1.000
_cell.length_c   1.000
_cell.angle_alpha   90.00
_cell.angle_beta   90.00
_cell.angle_gamma   90.00
#
_symmetry.space_group_name_H-M   'P 1'
#
loop_
_entity.id
_entity.type
_entity.pdbx_description
1 polymer ?
#
loop_
_entity_poly.entity_id
_entity_poly.type
_entity_poly.pdbx_seq_one_letter_code
_entity_poly.pdbx_strand_id
1 'polypeptide(L)'
;MTTDNLEDFILNNREAFDEETPSPDIWNRIESAIHTDGDDDNDPFEAFVASNRDAFDDSTPPPRLEGRIFAALGEQAGASPMPPMQVVHRRRRLMPVLGIAASMLLLITAAFLIGNNRGYQTGSEEQLAAELDRIDPELAETESYYRETIAENFTKVSQVNHDPQLVKDLEAIDEATAEIRANLLEVPASQRPALVQKLIETYRTKLDILLRIQQHLPSPSTTTQQPNNEL
;
A
#
# COMPACT_ATOMS: atom_id res chain seq x y z
N MET A 1 -19.24 -31.76 24.62
CA MET A 1 -18.99 -30.35 24.28
C MET A 1 -20.32 -29.65 24.46
N THR A 2 -20.40 -28.66 25.35
CA THR A 2 -21.62 -27.86 25.53
C THR A 2 -21.61 -26.80 24.45
N THR A 3 -22.52 -26.91 23.49
CA THR A 3 -22.77 -25.86 22.50
C THR A 3 -23.23 -24.60 23.24
N ASP A 4 -22.75 -23.43 22.81
CA ASP A 4 -23.21 -22.18 23.40
C ASP A 4 -24.61 -21.82 22.87
N ASN A 5 -25.30 -20.89 23.54
CA ASN A 5 -26.68 -20.54 23.17
C ASN A 5 -26.79 -19.97 21.74
N LEU A 6 -25.69 -19.45 21.18
CA LEU A 6 -25.65 -18.93 19.81
C LEU A 6 -25.50 -20.06 18.79
N GLU A 7 -24.65 -21.03 19.09
CA GLU A 7 -24.45 -22.24 18.28
C GLU A 7 -25.76 -23.04 18.18
N ASP A 8 -26.47 -23.22 19.30
CA ASP A 8 -27.79 -23.85 19.29
C ASP A 8 -28.81 -23.05 18.47
N PHE A 9 -28.79 -21.71 18.54
CA PHE A 9 -29.68 -20.88 17.74
C PHE A 9 -29.39 -21.01 16.24
N ILE A 10 -28.13 -20.96 15.83
CA ILE A 10 -27.74 -21.04 14.42
C ILE A 10 -28.05 -22.44 13.87
N LEU A 11 -27.76 -23.51 14.63
CA LEU A 11 -28.05 -24.88 14.20
C LEU A 11 -29.56 -25.12 14.04
N ASN A 12 -30.39 -24.56 14.93
CA ASN A 12 -31.84 -24.71 14.87
C ASN A 12 -32.52 -23.83 13.80
N ASN A 13 -31.83 -22.81 13.27
CA ASN A 13 -32.39 -21.89 12.28
C ASN A 13 -31.68 -21.97 10.91
N ARG A 14 -30.72 -22.88 10.73
CA ARG A 14 -29.94 -22.99 9.49
C ARG A 14 -30.79 -23.22 8.25
N GLU A 15 -31.76 -24.14 8.33
CA GLU A 15 -32.66 -24.45 7.22
C GLU A 15 -33.49 -23.21 6.81
N ALA A 16 -33.94 -22.41 7.78
CA ALA A 16 -34.66 -21.17 7.49
C ALA A 16 -33.76 -20.12 6.82
N PHE A 17 -32.49 -20.02 7.21
CA PHE A 17 -31.55 -19.10 6.56
C PHE A 17 -31.19 -19.52 5.12
N ASP A 18 -31.13 -20.81 4.85
CA ASP A 18 -30.77 -21.33 3.52
C ASP A 18 -31.95 -21.27 2.52
N GLU A 19 -33.19 -21.29 3.00
CA GLU A 19 -34.41 -21.27 2.16
C GLU A 19 -35.06 -19.89 2.01
N GLU A 20 -34.80 -18.95 2.93
CA GLU A 20 -35.41 -17.62 2.90
C GLU A 20 -34.75 -16.74 1.83
N THR A 21 -35.32 -16.76 0.63
CA THR A 21 -34.95 -15.80 -0.40
C THR A 21 -35.48 -14.42 -0.03
N PRO A 22 -34.66 -13.35 -0.12
CA PRO A 22 -35.14 -12.00 0.14
C PRO A 22 -36.33 -11.66 -0.76
N SER A 23 -37.23 -10.81 -0.26
CA SER A 23 -38.37 -10.32 -1.03
C SER A 23 -37.90 -9.80 -2.40
N PRO A 24 -38.58 -10.13 -3.51
CA PRO A 24 -38.24 -9.62 -4.85
C PRO A 24 -38.15 -8.09 -4.90
N ASP A 25 -38.89 -7.41 -4.02
CA ASP A 25 -38.89 -5.97 -3.90
C ASP A 25 -37.55 -5.40 -3.40
N ILE A 26 -36.76 -6.20 -2.67
CA ILE A 26 -35.39 -5.83 -2.27
C ILE A 26 -34.49 -5.75 -3.51
N TRP A 27 -34.61 -6.72 -4.43
CA TRP A 27 -33.85 -6.69 -5.68
C TRP A 27 -34.25 -5.52 -6.56
N ASN A 28 -35.55 -5.23 -6.68
CA ASN A 28 -36.04 -4.06 -7.41
C ASN A 28 -35.49 -2.75 -6.82
N ARG A 29 -35.38 -2.65 -5.49
CA ARG A 29 -34.79 -1.49 -4.81
C ARG A 29 -33.28 -1.39 -5.02
N ILE A 30 -32.57 -2.51 -5.05
CA ILE A 30 -31.13 -2.55 -5.36
C ILE A 30 -30.90 -2.16 -6.81
N GLU A 31 -31.65 -2.73 -7.74
CA GLU A 31 -31.59 -2.43 -9.17
C GLU A 31 -31.90 -0.96 -9.43
N SER A 32 -32.95 -0.42 -8.81
CA SER A 32 -33.27 1.01 -8.86
C SER A 32 -32.21 1.91 -8.20
N ALA A 33 -31.42 1.39 -7.25
CA ALA A 33 -30.33 2.16 -6.63
C ALA A 33 -29.02 2.09 -7.43
N ILE A 34 -28.86 1.06 -8.26
CA ILE A 34 -27.71 0.86 -9.15
C ILE A 34 -27.94 1.54 -10.50
N HIS A 35 -29.19 1.72 -10.92
CA HIS A 35 -29.54 2.62 -12.02
C HIS A 35 -29.21 4.06 -11.62
N THR A 36 -27.97 4.44 -11.85
CA THR A 36 -27.57 5.83 -12.01
C THR A 36 -28.41 6.42 -13.15
N ASP A 37 -29.26 7.40 -12.87
CA ASP A 37 -30.12 8.12 -13.82
C ASP A 37 -29.33 8.94 -14.88
N GLY A 38 -28.19 8.43 -15.34
CA GLY A 38 -27.39 9.03 -16.39
C GLY A 38 -27.00 7.95 -17.38
N ASP A 39 -27.52 8.09 -18.60
CA ASP A 39 -26.78 7.78 -19.83
C ASP A 39 -25.50 8.65 -19.86
N ASP A 40 -24.60 8.46 -18.89
CA ASP A 40 -23.28 9.05 -18.92
C ASP A 40 -22.35 7.96 -19.45
N ASP A 41 -21.99 8.07 -20.71
CA ASP A 41 -21.02 7.24 -21.44
C ASP A 41 -19.60 7.22 -20.80
N ASN A 42 -19.47 7.66 -19.54
CA ASN A 42 -18.23 7.81 -18.79
C ASN A 42 -18.32 7.21 -17.38
N ASP A 43 -18.75 5.96 -17.24
CA ASP A 43 -18.39 5.22 -16.02
C ASP A 43 -16.86 5.08 -15.99
N PRO A 44 -16.16 5.69 -14.99
CA PRO A 44 -14.71 5.60 -14.88
C PRO A 44 -14.21 4.15 -14.76
N PHE A 45 -15.04 3.25 -14.23
CA PHE A 45 -14.74 1.83 -14.21
C PHE A 45 -14.82 1.21 -15.60
N GLU A 46 -15.87 1.51 -16.37
CA GLU A 46 -16.02 1.00 -17.74
C GLU A 46 -14.89 1.53 -18.65
N ALA A 47 -14.53 2.81 -18.52
CA ALA A 47 -13.38 3.39 -19.21
C ALA A 47 -12.04 2.74 -18.82
N PHE A 48 -11.85 2.39 -17.54
CA PHE A 48 -10.68 1.66 -17.07
C PHE A 48 -10.62 0.24 -17.66
N VAL A 49 -11.74 -0.50 -17.64
CA VAL A 49 -11.79 -1.86 -18.20
C VAL A 49 -11.57 -1.83 -19.71
N ALA A 50 -12.18 -0.89 -20.43
CA ALA A 50 -11.99 -0.73 -21.88
C ALA A 50 -10.54 -0.39 -22.24
N SER A 51 -9.90 0.52 -21.49
CA SER A 51 -8.51 0.93 -21.75
C SER A 51 -7.46 -0.12 -21.38
N ASN A 52 -7.81 -1.10 -20.54
CA ASN A 52 -6.90 -2.17 -20.11
C ASN A 52 -7.27 -3.54 -20.71
N ARG A 53 -8.27 -3.61 -21.59
CA ARG A 53 -8.75 -4.88 -22.17
C ARG A 53 -7.67 -5.67 -22.89
N ASP A 54 -6.88 -5.01 -23.74
CA ASP A 54 -5.78 -5.67 -24.46
C ASP A 54 -4.72 -6.19 -23.48
N ALA A 55 -4.46 -5.47 -22.38
CA ALA A 55 -3.54 -5.93 -21.35
C ALA A 55 -4.08 -7.14 -20.59
N PHE A 56 -5.40 -7.27 -20.40
CA PHE A 56 -6.03 -8.44 -19.82
C PHE A 56 -6.03 -9.65 -20.78
N ASP A 57 -6.24 -9.42 -22.07
CA ASP A 57 -6.31 -10.48 -23.08
C ASP A 57 -4.91 -11.01 -23.48
N ASP A 58 -3.88 -10.15 -23.47
CA ASP A 58 -2.50 -10.51 -23.84
C ASP A 58 -1.60 -10.86 -22.65
N SER A 59 -2.09 -10.72 -21.41
CA SER A 59 -1.30 -11.10 -20.23
C SER A 59 -1.20 -12.62 -20.13
N THR A 60 -0.11 -13.15 -20.69
CA THR A 60 0.32 -14.53 -20.48
C THR A 60 0.66 -14.70 -18.99
N PRO A 61 -0.07 -15.52 -18.21
CA PRO A 61 0.26 -15.70 -16.81
C PRO A 61 1.69 -16.25 -16.66
N PRO A 62 2.34 -16.02 -15.51
CA PRO A 62 3.67 -16.55 -15.25
C PRO A 62 3.76 -18.04 -15.63
N PRO A 63 4.82 -18.51 -16.32
CA PRO A 63 4.89 -19.88 -16.85
C PRO A 63 4.67 -20.98 -15.80
N ARG A 64 4.93 -20.66 -14.52
CA ARG A 64 4.69 -21.55 -13.38
C ARG A 64 3.20 -21.74 -13.06
N LEU A 65 2.36 -20.74 -13.33
CA LEU A 65 0.91 -20.80 -13.15
C LEU A 65 0.25 -21.51 -14.34
N GLU A 66 0.64 -21.19 -15.57
CA GLU A 66 0.19 -21.91 -16.77
C GLU A 66 0.47 -23.41 -16.65
N GLY A 67 1.70 -23.78 -16.33
CA GLY A 67 2.09 -25.17 -16.19
C GLY A 67 1.27 -25.93 -15.14
N ARG A 68 0.85 -25.26 -14.05
CA ARG A 68 0.02 -25.89 -13.01
C ARG A 68 -1.44 -26.01 -13.42
N ILE A 69 -2.00 -24.98 -14.06
CA ILE A 69 -3.40 -24.95 -14.48
C ILE A 69 -3.62 -25.93 -15.63
N PHE A 70 -2.76 -25.92 -16.66
CA PHE A 70 -2.87 -26.84 -17.79
C PHE A 70 -2.52 -28.29 -17.41
N ALA A 71 -1.60 -28.50 -16.44
CA ALA A 71 -1.39 -29.83 -15.88
C ALA A 71 -2.62 -30.34 -15.12
N ALA A 72 -3.26 -29.48 -14.30
CA ALA A 72 -4.48 -29.82 -13.59
C ALA A 72 -5.66 -30.10 -14.53
N LEU A 73 -5.82 -29.29 -15.59
CA LEU A 73 -6.86 -29.52 -16.61
C LEU A 73 -6.59 -30.78 -17.46
N GLY A 74 -5.33 -31.05 -17.79
CA GLY A 74 -4.92 -32.22 -18.56
C GLY A 74 -5.17 -33.53 -17.80
N GLU A 75 -5.00 -33.52 -16.48
CA GLU A 75 -5.30 -34.67 -15.61
C GLU A 75 -6.80 -35.00 -15.58
N GLN A 76 -7.66 -33.99 -15.64
CA GLN A 76 -9.11 -34.17 -15.64
C GLN A 76 -9.71 -34.49 -17.03
N ALA A 77 -9.00 -34.19 -18.13
CA ALA A 77 -9.48 -34.38 -19.49
C ALA A 77 -8.90 -35.61 -20.21
N GLY A 78 -8.05 -36.42 -19.56
CA GLY A 78 -7.50 -37.66 -20.15
C GLY A 78 -6.65 -37.45 -21.40
N ALA A 79 -6.13 -36.24 -21.64
CA ALA A 79 -5.40 -35.89 -22.85
C ALA A 79 -3.90 -36.19 -22.70
N SER A 80 -3.38 -37.10 -23.53
CA SER A 80 -1.95 -37.43 -23.58
C SER A 80 -1.10 -36.24 -24.07
N PRO A 81 0.11 -36.02 -23.51
CA PRO A 81 0.93 -34.87 -23.89
C PRO A 81 1.54 -35.05 -25.29
N MET A 82 1.20 -34.16 -26.21
CA MET A 82 1.92 -34.01 -27.48
C MET A 82 3.27 -33.30 -27.25
N PRO A 83 4.31 -33.62 -28.05
CA PRO A 83 5.64 -33.02 -27.91
C PRO A 83 5.64 -31.54 -28.33
N PRO A 84 6.55 -30.71 -27.76
CA PRO A 84 6.57 -29.28 -28.04
C PRO A 84 7.02 -28.98 -29.47
N MET A 85 6.20 -28.24 -30.21
CA MET A 85 6.58 -27.65 -31.49
C MET A 85 7.68 -26.61 -31.27
N GLN A 86 8.85 -26.82 -31.87
CA GLN A 86 9.95 -25.86 -31.87
C GLN A 86 9.65 -24.73 -32.86
N VAL A 87 9.37 -23.54 -32.33
CA VAL A 87 9.21 -22.33 -33.16
C VAL A 87 10.59 -21.71 -33.40
N VAL A 88 11.06 -21.73 -34.65
CA VAL A 88 12.33 -21.12 -35.05
C VAL A 88 12.14 -19.61 -35.15
N HIS A 89 12.59 -18.86 -34.14
CA HIS A 89 12.64 -17.40 -34.24
C HIS A 89 13.83 -16.96 -35.13
N ARG A 90 13.49 -16.43 -36.31
CA ARG A 90 14.43 -15.74 -37.20
C ARG A 90 14.91 -14.46 -36.51
N ARG A 91 16.11 -14.49 -35.91
CA ARG A 91 16.77 -13.30 -35.33
C ARG A 91 16.89 -12.20 -36.38
N ARG A 92 16.02 -11.18 -36.31
CA ARG A 92 16.25 -9.91 -37.01
C ARG A 92 17.27 -9.13 -36.18
N ARG A 93 18.47 -9.00 -36.74
CA ARG A 93 19.55 -8.18 -36.19
C ARG A 93 19.11 -6.72 -36.29
N LEU A 94 18.78 -6.10 -35.16
CA LEU A 94 18.70 -4.64 -35.04
C LEU A 94 20.00 -4.18 -34.36
N MET A 95 20.73 -3.30 -35.05
CA MET A 95 21.91 -2.64 -34.50
C MET A 95 21.50 -1.68 -33.39
N PRO A 96 22.30 -1.50 -32.32
CA PRO A 96 22.10 -0.41 -31.39
C PRO A 96 22.89 0.81 -31.86
N VAL A 97 22.20 1.87 -32.27
CA VAL A 97 22.78 3.22 -32.28
C VAL A 97 21.71 4.20 -31.84
N LEU A 98 21.64 4.50 -30.55
CA LEU A 98 21.54 5.87 -30.04
C LEU A 98 21.80 5.88 -28.53
N GLY A 99 22.95 6.41 -28.15
CA GLY A 99 23.32 6.66 -26.77
C GLY A 99 22.66 7.92 -26.22
N ILE A 100 22.57 7.96 -24.88
CA ILE A 100 22.50 9.13 -23.99
C ILE A 100 21.09 9.63 -23.58
N ALA A 101 20.01 9.39 -24.32
CA ALA A 101 18.66 9.71 -23.79
C ALA A 101 18.13 8.64 -22.82
N ALA A 102 18.45 7.37 -23.09
CA ALA A 102 17.97 6.23 -22.29
C ALA A 102 18.54 6.24 -20.86
N SER A 103 19.72 6.84 -20.61
CA SER A 103 20.24 6.98 -19.25
C SER A 103 19.48 8.03 -18.45
N MET A 104 19.02 9.12 -19.07
CA MET A 104 18.16 10.09 -18.39
C MET A 104 16.78 9.50 -18.13
N LEU A 105 16.20 8.79 -19.09
CA LEU A 105 14.93 8.08 -18.88
C LEU A 105 15.08 6.99 -17.82
N LEU A 106 16.17 6.21 -17.82
CA LEU A 106 16.43 5.20 -16.78
C LEU A 106 16.66 5.83 -15.41
N LEU A 107 17.33 6.97 -15.32
CA LEU A 107 17.50 7.69 -14.05
C LEU A 107 16.18 8.31 -13.58
N ILE A 108 15.34 8.81 -14.48
CA ILE A 108 14.00 9.33 -14.15
C ILE A 108 13.07 8.18 -13.76
N THR A 109 13.07 7.05 -14.47
CA THR A 109 12.27 5.87 -14.10
C THR A 109 12.80 5.17 -12.86
N ALA A 110 14.12 5.17 -12.61
CA ALA A 110 14.69 4.65 -11.38
C ALA A 110 14.41 5.60 -10.21
N ALA A 111 14.50 6.92 -10.40
CA ALA A 111 14.06 7.91 -9.42
C ALA A 111 12.55 7.86 -9.19
N PHE A 112 11.76 7.53 -10.21
CA PHE A 112 10.32 7.35 -10.12
C PHE A 112 9.96 6.01 -9.48
N LEU A 113 10.71 4.92 -9.69
CA LEU A 113 10.49 3.61 -9.04
C LEU A 113 10.98 3.59 -7.59
N ILE A 114 12.15 4.18 -7.31
CA ILE A 114 12.64 4.43 -5.94
C ILE A 114 11.77 5.47 -5.24
N GLY A 115 11.24 6.43 -6.01
CA GLY A 115 10.28 7.41 -5.56
C GLY A 115 8.85 6.90 -5.50
N ASN A 116 8.47 5.77 -6.09
CA ASN A 116 7.05 5.44 -6.30
C ASN A 116 6.30 5.15 -5.00
N ASN A 117 7.02 4.69 -3.97
CA ASN A 117 6.43 4.50 -2.64
C ASN A 117 6.37 5.79 -1.80
N ARG A 118 7.12 6.84 -2.16
CA ARG A 118 7.19 8.11 -1.38
C ARG A 118 6.72 9.36 -2.14
N GLY A 119 6.69 9.31 -3.47
CA GLY A 119 6.55 10.41 -4.43
C GLY A 119 5.10 10.70 -4.81
N TYR A 120 4.26 9.66 -4.91
CA TYR A 120 2.81 9.84 -5.04
C TYR A 120 2.20 10.37 -3.74
N GLN A 121 2.70 9.93 -2.57
CA GLN A 121 2.24 10.43 -1.27
C GLN A 121 2.65 11.89 -1.02
N THR A 122 3.84 12.32 -1.45
CA THR A 122 4.30 13.70 -1.21
C THR A 122 3.47 14.74 -1.96
N GLY A 123 3.04 14.46 -3.20
CA GLY A 123 2.17 15.38 -3.95
C GLY A 123 0.76 15.51 -3.37
N SER A 124 0.19 14.43 -2.85
CA SER A 124 -1.11 14.46 -2.15
C SER A 124 -1.01 15.07 -0.76
N GLU A 125 0.08 14.82 -0.02
CA GLU A 125 0.33 15.42 1.30
C GLU A 125 0.42 16.94 1.23
N GLU A 126 1.05 17.49 0.20
CA GLU A 126 1.26 18.94 0.05
C GLU A 126 -0.06 19.68 -0.21
N GLN A 127 -0.97 19.05 -0.96
CA GLN A 127 -2.34 19.56 -1.17
C GLN A 127 -3.16 19.48 0.13
N LEU A 128 -3.07 18.35 0.84
CA LEU A 128 -3.76 18.12 2.11
C LEU A 128 -3.31 19.13 3.18
N ALA A 129 -2.00 19.41 3.25
CA ALA A 129 -1.43 20.39 4.17
C ALA A 129 -1.91 21.82 3.87
N ALA A 130 -2.01 22.20 2.59
CA ALA A 130 -2.52 23.50 2.19
C ALA A 130 -4.02 23.68 2.51
N GLU A 131 -4.79 22.61 2.50
CA GLU A 131 -6.20 22.63 2.90
C GLU A 131 -6.37 22.66 4.42
N LEU A 132 -5.51 21.94 5.15
CA LEU A 132 -5.49 21.93 6.60
C LEU A 132 -5.08 23.31 7.18
N ASP A 133 -4.11 23.99 6.57
CA ASP A 133 -3.68 25.35 6.95
C ASP A 133 -4.82 26.38 6.89
N ARG A 134 -5.74 26.22 5.94
CA ARG A 134 -6.92 27.08 5.83
C ARG A 134 -7.96 26.83 6.94
N ILE A 135 -7.99 25.62 7.48
CA ILE A 135 -8.97 25.19 8.48
C ILE A 135 -8.46 25.46 9.89
N ASP A 136 -7.19 25.11 10.15
CA ASP A 136 -6.53 25.21 11.44
C ASP A 136 -5.04 25.56 11.25
N PRO A 137 -4.68 26.87 11.26
CA PRO A 137 -3.31 27.31 11.03
C PRO A 137 -2.37 26.94 12.19
N GLU A 138 -2.87 26.84 13.43
CA GLU A 138 -2.06 26.44 14.59
C GLU A 138 -1.61 24.97 14.45
N LEU A 139 -2.53 24.12 13.97
CA LEU A 139 -2.19 22.73 13.67
C LEU A 139 -1.17 22.62 12.54
N ALA A 140 -1.31 23.39 11.47
CA ALA A 140 -0.38 23.33 10.33
C ALA A 140 1.07 23.67 10.75
N GLU A 141 1.26 24.69 11.58
CA GLU A 141 2.58 25.02 12.16
C GLU A 141 3.12 23.88 13.03
N THR A 142 2.27 23.33 13.90
CA THR A 142 2.63 22.24 14.82
C THR A 142 3.03 20.97 14.05
N GLU A 143 2.28 20.62 13.01
CA GLU A 143 2.58 19.49 12.13
C GLU A 143 3.92 19.69 11.41
N SER A 144 4.17 20.87 10.85
CA SER A 144 5.43 21.17 10.19
C SER A 144 6.61 20.98 11.14
N TYR A 145 6.51 21.50 12.36
CA TYR A 145 7.54 21.32 13.40
C TYR A 145 7.82 19.84 13.68
N TYR A 146 6.77 19.03 13.89
CA TYR A 146 6.94 17.60 14.17
C TYR A 146 7.51 16.85 12.97
N ARG A 147 7.03 17.11 11.74
CA ARG A 147 7.52 16.45 10.52
C ARG A 147 9.01 16.71 10.31
N GLU A 148 9.45 17.96 10.46
CA GLU A 148 10.87 18.33 10.36
C GLU A 148 11.71 17.63 11.43
N THR A 149 11.29 17.72 12.69
CA THR A 149 12.00 17.09 13.82
C THR A 149 12.10 15.58 13.67
N ILE A 150 11.03 14.92 13.22
CA ILE A 150 10.99 13.47 12.98
C ILE A 150 11.93 13.09 11.83
N ALA A 151 11.93 13.85 10.72
CA ALA A 151 12.81 13.60 9.59
C ALA A 151 14.30 13.72 9.98
N GLU A 152 14.65 14.71 10.78
CA GLU A 152 16.01 14.86 11.31
C GLU A 152 16.42 13.67 12.19
N ASN A 153 15.56 13.29 13.15
CA ASN A 153 15.86 12.19 14.06
C ASN A 153 15.89 10.84 13.34
N PHE A 154 15.01 10.62 12.37
CA PHE A 154 15.04 9.44 11.52
C PHE A 154 16.34 9.35 10.74
N THR A 155 16.82 10.46 10.18
CA THR A 155 18.12 10.50 9.49
C THR A 155 19.25 10.08 10.42
N LYS A 156 19.29 10.62 11.66
CA LYS A 156 20.29 10.23 12.68
C LYS A 156 20.21 8.74 13.03
N VAL A 157 19.01 8.21 13.22
CA VAL A 157 18.80 6.79 13.53
C VAL A 157 19.22 5.90 12.36
N SER A 158 18.86 6.25 11.12
CA SER A 158 19.17 5.47 9.91
C SER A 158 20.67 5.36 9.61
N GLN A 159 21.47 6.34 10.03
CA GLN A 159 22.93 6.30 9.85
C GLN A 159 23.60 5.21 10.71
N VAL A 160 22.99 4.88 11.86
CA VAL A 160 23.56 3.95 12.83
C VAL A 160 22.81 2.62 12.86
N ASN A 161 21.49 2.65 12.65
CA ASN A 161 20.60 1.51 12.69
C ASN A 161 19.99 1.27 11.30
N HIS A 162 20.28 0.10 10.72
CA HIS A 162 19.80 -0.32 9.41
C HIS A 162 18.72 -1.41 9.51
N ASP A 163 18.01 -1.50 10.63
CA ASP A 163 16.94 -2.46 10.83
C ASP A 163 15.78 -2.21 9.84
N PRO A 164 15.50 -3.15 8.91
CA PRO A 164 14.40 -3.02 7.97
C PRO A 164 13.03 -3.04 8.64
N GLN A 165 12.91 -3.66 9.83
CA GLN A 165 11.64 -3.73 10.55
C GLN A 165 11.24 -2.36 11.08
N LEU A 166 12.21 -1.60 11.62
CA LEU A 166 11.98 -0.23 12.07
C LEU A 166 11.43 0.67 10.96
N VAL A 167 11.97 0.54 9.75
CA VAL A 167 11.50 1.33 8.59
C VAL A 167 10.04 1.00 8.28
N LYS A 168 9.66 -0.28 8.30
CA LYS A 168 8.28 -0.71 8.07
C LYS A 168 7.33 -0.24 9.16
N ASP A 169 7.74 -0.33 10.42
CA ASP A 169 6.90 0.10 11.55
C ASP A 169 6.65 1.62 11.49
N LEU A 170 7.65 2.40 11.06
CA LEU A 170 7.50 3.85 10.88
C LEU A 170 6.62 4.19 9.67
N GLU A 171 6.72 3.43 8.58
CA GLU A 171 5.86 3.59 7.39
C GLU A 171 4.38 3.32 7.74
N ALA A 172 4.11 2.31 8.57
CA ALA A 172 2.75 2.04 9.07
C ALA A 172 2.19 3.19 9.92
N ILE A 173 3.04 3.84 10.74
CA ILE A 173 2.63 5.03 11.50
C ILE A 173 2.35 6.22 10.57
N ASP A 174 3.12 6.38 9.50
CA ASP A 174 2.91 7.43 8.51
C ASP A 174 1.60 7.25 7.75
N GLU A 175 1.24 6.01 7.40
CA GLU A 175 -0.05 5.67 6.81
C GLU A 175 -1.21 6.03 7.75
N ALA A 176 -1.12 5.64 9.03
CA ALA A 176 -2.14 6.00 10.03
C ALA A 176 -2.27 7.52 10.22
N THR A 177 -1.15 8.26 10.09
CA THR A 177 -1.12 9.72 10.18
C THR A 177 -1.79 10.37 8.96
N ALA A 178 -1.60 9.81 7.77
CA ALA A 178 -2.29 10.24 6.55
C ALA A 178 -3.81 10.01 6.65
N GLU A 179 -4.24 8.87 7.19
CA GLU A 179 -5.65 8.57 7.41
C GLU A 179 -6.31 9.57 8.38
N ILE A 180 -5.64 9.92 9.48
CA ILE A 180 -6.17 10.92 10.43
C ILE A 180 -6.32 12.29 9.76
N ARG A 181 -5.37 12.70 8.91
CA ARG A 181 -5.45 13.97 8.18
C ARG A 181 -6.58 13.99 7.15
N ALA A 182 -6.80 12.89 6.43
CA ALA A 182 -7.95 12.77 5.52
C ALA A 182 -9.27 12.91 6.29
N ASN A 183 -9.41 12.18 7.41
CA ASN A 183 -10.59 12.25 8.27
C ASN A 183 -10.83 13.66 8.83
N LEU A 184 -9.78 14.43 9.12
CA LEU A 184 -9.91 15.81 9.61
C LEU A 184 -10.64 16.74 8.63
N LEU A 185 -10.52 16.49 7.32
CA LEU A 185 -11.19 17.28 6.29
C LEU A 185 -12.67 16.91 6.13
N GLU A 186 -13.00 15.63 6.32
CA GLU A 186 -14.37 15.13 6.15
C GLU A 186 -15.27 15.40 7.35
N VAL A 187 -14.71 15.33 8.58
CA VAL A 187 -15.55 15.43 9.79
C VAL A 187 -16.00 16.88 10.09
N PRO A 188 -17.18 17.03 10.73
CA PRO A 188 -17.65 18.33 11.20
C PRO A 188 -16.69 18.98 12.19
N ALA A 189 -16.67 20.32 12.23
CA ALA A 189 -15.78 21.10 13.10
C ALA A 189 -15.84 20.72 14.59
N SER A 190 -16.99 20.21 15.07
CA SER A 190 -17.15 19.75 16.45
C SER A 190 -16.35 18.50 16.82
N GLN A 191 -15.98 17.67 15.82
CA GLN A 191 -15.23 16.42 16.04
C GLN A 191 -13.73 16.57 15.75
N ARG A 192 -13.34 17.64 15.04
CA ARG A 192 -11.94 17.90 14.67
C ARG A 192 -10.98 17.95 15.87
N PRO A 193 -11.28 18.61 17.00
CA PRO A 193 -10.33 18.73 18.11
C PRO A 193 -9.82 17.37 18.63
N ALA A 194 -10.68 16.35 18.66
CA ALA A 194 -10.30 15.00 19.08
C ALA A 194 -9.33 14.34 18.09
N LEU A 195 -9.57 14.52 16.79
CA LEU A 195 -8.67 14.01 15.74
C LEU A 195 -7.34 14.78 15.71
N VAL A 196 -7.37 16.10 15.91
CA VAL A 196 -6.17 16.94 16.04
C VAL A 196 -5.30 16.47 17.19
N GLN A 197 -5.91 16.24 18.36
CA GLN A 197 -5.20 15.72 19.52
C GLN A 197 -4.57 14.35 19.24
N LYS A 198 -5.32 13.44 18.61
CA LYS A 198 -4.82 12.11 18.21
C LYS A 198 -3.66 12.22 17.21
N LEU A 199 -3.73 13.15 16.26
CA LEU A 199 -2.68 13.39 15.28
C LEU A 199 -1.38 13.86 15.98
N ILE A 200 -1.49 14.86 16.84
CA ILE A 200 -0.36 15.39 17.61
C ILE A 200 0.25 14.31 18.53
N GLU A 201 -0.60 13.50 19.18
CA GLU A 201 -0.15 12.38 20.01
C GLU A 201 0.63 11.35 19.18
N THR A 202 0.14 11.01 17.99
CA THR A 202 0.81 10.09 17.07
C THR A 202 2.20 10.61 16.68
N TYR A 203 2.33 11.90 16.35
CA TYR A 203 3.62 12.52 16.07
C TYR A 203 4.58 12.47 17.27
N ARG A 204 4.09 12.76 18.47
CA ARG A 204 4.89 12.68 19.71
C ARG A 204 5.39 11.27 19.96
N THR A 205 4.53 10.26 19.81
CA THR A 205 4.92 8.85 19.96
C THR A 205 5.97 8.46 18.93
N LYS A 206 5.82 8.86 17.67
CA LYS A 206 6.82 8.59 16.62
C LYS A 206 8.18 9.20 17.00
N LEU A 207 8.19 10.44 17.47
CA LEU A 207 9.42 11.10 17.91
C LEU A 207 10.04 10.41 19.12
N ASP A 208 9.25 10.01 20.11
CA ASP A 208 9.74 9.30 21.31
C ASP A 208 10.40 7.96 20.96
N ILE A 209 9.80 7.20 20.04
CA ILE A 209 10.38 5.95 19.52
C ILE A 209 11.75 6.22 18.90
N LEU A 210 11.86 7.23 18.03
CA LEU A 210 13.12 7.58 17.37
C LEU A 210 14.19 7.99 18.39
N LEU A 211 13.83 8.82 19.37
CA LEU A 211 14.74 9.25 20.43
C LEU A 211 15.19 8.08 21.31
N ARG A 212 14.28 7.18 21.66
CA ARG A 212 14.59 6.00 22.45
C ARG A 212 15.53 5.05 21.72
N ILE A 213 15.31 4.83 20.43
CA ILE A 213 16.22 4.02 19.60
C ILE A 213 17.60 4.67 19.60
N GLN A 214 17.67 5.99 19.43
CA GLN A 214 18.94 6.73 19.45
C GLN A 214 19.69 6.58 20.79
N GLN A 215 18.98 6.64 21.92
CA GLN A 215 19.57 6.49 23.26
C GLN A 215 20.15 5.10 23.51
N HIS A 216 19.57 4.06 22.90
CA HIS A 216 20.02 2.68 23.05
C HIS A 216 21.09 2.26 22.02
N LEU A 217 21.53 3.17 21.15
CA LEU A 217 22.66 2.92 20.26
C LEU A 217 23.96 2.80 21.08
N PRO A 218 24.77 1.76 20.87
CA PRO A 218 26.05 1.65 21.55
C PRO A 218 26.94 2.83 21.16
N SER A 219 27.41 3.61 22.13
CA SER A 219 28.45 4.62 21.90
C SER A 219 29.67 3.95 21.24
N PRO A 220 30.30 4.58 20.23
CA PRO A 220 31.56 4.07 19.69
C PRO A 220 32.56 3.97 20.84
N SER A 221 33.03 2.75 21.07
CA SER A 221 33.83 2.37 22.22
C SER A 221 35.09 3.24 22.31
N THR A 222 35.34 3.84 23.47
CA THR A 222 36.69 4.21 23.90
C THR A 222 37.52 2.94 24.01
N THR A 223 38.18 2.58 22.91
CA THR A 223 39.30 1.64 22.91
C THR A 223 40.50 2.36 23.51
N THR A 224 40.75 2.19 24.81
CA THR A 224 42.06 2.48 25.39
C THR A 224 42.88 1.21 25.34
N GLN A 225 43.84 1.19 24.41
CA GLN A 225 44.97 0.28 24.38
C GLN A 225 45.64 0.23 25.76
N GLN A 226 45.84 -0.99 26.27
CA GLN A 226 46.83 -1.25 27.30
C GLN A 226 47.92 -2.14 26.67
N PRO A 227 49.12 -1.59 26.36
CA PRO A 227 50.24 -2.38 25.91
C PRO A 227 50.94 -2.94 27.15
N ASN A 228 50.56 -4.12 27.62
CA ASN A 228 51.41 -4.83 28.57
C ASN A 228 52.48 -5.59 27.78
N ASN A 229 53.59 -4.89 27.55
CA ASN A 229 54.91 -5.52 27.52
C ASN A 229 55.16 -6.08 28.92
N GLU A 230 55.35 -7.39 29.03
CA GLU A 230 56.20 -7.95 30.08
C GLU A 230 57.19 -8.95 29.45
N LEU A 231 58.46 -8.75 29.83
CA LEU A 231 59.64 -9.55 29.57
C LEU A 231 59.65 -10.81 30.44
#